data_AF-A0A850C5K8-F1
#
_entry.id   AF-A0A850C5K8-F1
#
_cell.length_a   1.000
_cell.length_b   1.000
_cell.length_c   1.000
_cell.angle_alpha   90.00
_cell.angle_beta   90.00
_cell.angle_gamma   90.00
#
_symmetry.space_group_name_H-M   'P 1'
#
loop_
_entity.id
_entity.type
_entity.pdbx_description
1 polymer ?
#
loop_
_entity_poly.entity_id
_entity_poly.type
_entity_poly.pdbx_seq_one_letter_code
_entity_poly.pdbx_strand_id
1 'polypeptide(L)'
;MSSGDETSGPGPDAGLPEASASAGAGDDGSGEGDPAERSEPGPIVFLTEPVRRRAVEIAAVAMPGLVPGRVPARLRRFMKFSPPKRAKLARGEIAAALDRDEEFRAGLAEVLASTDTPLVAAIGEGGAVSPMADPVEVAALTYLLRPDGWRDLIASAVDAIPDAPDVPAAPAAPDEAGQRKLASLEKENGKLRGALADQRTAAATLQEELRRARKDLRDAEERAAKAAGALAAEKGRLKHAETERRSERRRLESEVESLREQLDRARKADKEAERLASARLWLLMETLSGAATGLRRELGLEPVDDRPADYIAEEYCDDPEERPFEGSRGLGQADPQRLDHLLSLPNPHLIVDGYNVTISAWGETLTLEQQRNRLVQGLGAAAAQTNAEVTVVFDGADAIFGAKPSARGVRVLFSAKGQIADDVVVELARVEPEGRPVIVVSSDQEVADRARREGAYPVPSAVLVKWMQRT
;
A
#
# COMPACT_ATOMS: atom_id res chain seq x y z
N MET A 1 19.37 -36.45 21.92
CA MET A 1 17.89 -36.51 21.86
C MET A 1 17.51 -35.73 20.60
N SER A 2 17.52 -36.32 19.40
CA SER A 2 16.52 -37.27 18.85
C SER A 2 15.12 -36.64 18.89
N SER A 3 14.38 -36.36 17.80
CA SER A 3 14.37 -36.95 16.44
C SER A 3 13.54 -36.13 15.44
N GLY A 4 13.92 -36.16 14.16
CA GLY A 4 13.11 -36.22 12.90
C GLY A 4 12.27 -34.99 12.51
N ASP A 5 12.38 -34.32 11.37
CA ASP A 5 12.74 -34.64 9.96
C ASP A 5 11.76 -35.59 9.25
N GLU A 6 11.02 -35.07 8.26
CA GLU A 6 10.51 -35.78 7.07
C GLU A 6 10.01 -34.80 5.98
N THR A 7 10.86 -34.57 4.96
CA THR A 7 10.64 -34.73 3.48
C THR A 7 9.42 -34.05 2.84
N SER A 8 9.47 -33.13 1.85
CA SER A 8 10.16 -33.03 0.54
C SER A 8 10.30 -34.30 -0.30
N GLY A 9 9.61 -34.36 -1.45
CA GLY A 9 10.00 -35.19 -2.60
C GLY A 9 8.97 -35.28 -3.75
N PRO A 10 9.42 -35.47 -5.03
CA PRO A 10 8.75 -34.95 -6.25
C PRO A 10 8.44 -35.97 -7.38
N GLY A 11 7.73 -35.49 -8.43
CA GLY A 11 7.72 -36.00 -9.83
C GLY A 11 6.64 -37.05 -10.22
N PRO A 12 6.49 -37.45 -11.51
CA PRO A 12 6.84 -36.77 -12.77
C PRO A 12 5.78 -36.96 -13.93
N ASP A 13 5.92 -36.11 -14.97
CA ASP A 13 5.94 -36.34 -16.43
C ASP A 13 4.97 -37.27 -17.22
N ALA A 14 4.84 -36.93 -18.52
CA ALA A 14 4.19 -37.59 -19.67
C ALA A 14 2.68 -37.28 -19.88
N GLY A 15 2.16 -36.88 -21.04
CA GLY A 15 2.70 -36.72 -22.40
C GLY A 15 1.51 -36.70 -23.37
N LEU A 16 1.44 -35.70 -24.25
CA LEU A 16 0.63 -35.68 -25.50
C LEU A 16 1.08 -36.86 -26.41
N PRO A 17 0.30 -37.36 -27.41
CA PRO A 17 -0.12 -36.55 -28.57
C PRO A 17 -1.39 -36.99 -29.36
N GLU A 18 -1.53 -36.33 -30.51
CA GLU A 18 -2.59 -36.27 -31.51
C GLU A 18 -2.79 -37.53 -32.40
N ALA A 19 -3.93 -37.50 -33.12
CA ALA A 19 -4.13 -37.83 -34.54
C ALA A 19 -4.17 -39.28 -35.08
N SER A 20 -5.25 -39.47 -35.87
CA SER A 20 -5.33 -40.13 -37.18
C SER A 20 -5.40 -41.67 -37.30
N ALA A 21 -6.56 -42.07 -37.86
CA ALA A 21 -6.74 -42.89 -39.06
C ALA A 21 -6.42 -44.41 -39.10
N SER A 22 -7.44 -45.11 -39.61
CA SER A 22 -7.38 -46.16 -40.65
C SER A 22 -7.31 -47.63 -40.23
N ALA A 23 -8.14 -48.41 -40.93
CA ALA A 23 -8.06 -49.84 -41.26
C ALA A 23 -8.16 -50.82 -40.07
N GLY A 24 -8.94 -51.90 -40.11
CA GLY A 24 -9.42 -52.69 -41.24
C GLY A 24 -9.02 -54.15 -41.00
N ALA A 25 -10.00 -54.99 -40.67
CA ALA A 25 -10.05 -56.46 -40.76
C ALA A 25 -11.42 -56.86 -40.18
N GLY A 26 -12.35 -57.49 -40.90
CA GLY A 26 -12.22 -58.78 -41.58
C GLY A 26 -12.30 -59.87 -40.51
N ASP A 27 -13.15 -60.89 -40.56
CA ASP A 27 -13.93 -61.50 -41.63
C ASP A 27 -14.82 -62.60 -41.00
N ASP A 28 -15.72 -63.15 -41.80
CA ASP A 28 -16.44 -64.43 -41.66
C ASP A 28 -17.62 -64.51 -40.66
N GLY A 29 -18.81 -64.96 -41.05
CA GLY A 29 -19.24 -65.52 -42.32
C GLY A 29 -20.62 -66.16 -42.19
N SER A 30 -21.45 -65.92 -43.21
CA SER A 30 -22.31 -66.89 -43.91
C SER A 30 -23.47 -67.56 -43.16
N GLY A 31 -24.68 -67.21 -43.58
CA GLY A 31 -25.91 -67.96 -43.35
C GLY A 31 -26.98 -67.58 -44.37
N GLU A 32 -26.80 -68.05 -45.60
CA GLU A 32 -27.74 -67.99 -46.72
C GLU A 32 -29.11 -68.61 -46.34
N GLY A 33 -30.19 -67.88 -46.61
CA GLY A 33 -31.56 -68.37 -46.55
C GLY A 33 -32.41 -67.60 -47.55
N ASP A 34 -32.60 -68.20 -48.72
CA ASP A 34 -33.27 -67.65 -49.90
C ASP A 34 -34.79 -67.39 -49.64
N PRO A 35 -35.43 -66.46 -50.38
CA PRO A 35 -36.70 -65.82 -50.07
C PRO A 35 -37.87 -66.45 -50.84
N ALA A 36 -39.04 -66.61 -50.23
CA ALA A 36 -40.33 -66.63 -50.94
C ALA A 36 -41.51 -66.78 -49.98
N GLU A 37 -42.02 -65.67 -49.44
CA GLU A 37 -43.46 -65.51 -49.21
C GLU A 37 -43.83 -64.08 -49.60
N ARG A 38 -44.00 -63.88 -50.91
CA ARG A 38 -44.60 -62.67 -51.47
C ARG A 38 -46.11 -62.76 -51.21
N SER A 39 -46.61 -61.96 -50.27
CA SER A 39 -48.02 -61.58 -50.26
C SER A 39 -48.35 -60.88 -51.58
N GLU A 40 -49.36 -61.40 -52.28
CA GLU A 40 -49.76 -60.92 -53.60
C GLU A 40 -50.12 -59.41 -53.59
N PRO A 41 -49.75 -58.65 -54.64
CA PRO A 41 -50.14 -57.25 -54.75
C PRO A 41 -51.64 -57.14 -55.10
N GLY A 42 -52.45 -56.75 -54.12
CA GLY A 42 -53.85 -56.40 -54.34
C GLY A 42 -54.02 -55.23 -55.34
N PRO A 43 -55.18 -55.12 -56.01
CA PRO A 43 -55.41 -54.13 -57.06
C PRO A 43 -55.27 -52.67 -56.57
N ILE A 44 -54.66 -51.83 -57.39
CA ILE A 44 -54.39 -50.40 -57.15
C ILE A 44 -55.71 -49.62 -57.13
N VAL A 45 -56.04 -48.93 -56.03
CA VAL A 45 -57.23 -48.08 -55.91
C VAL A 45 -56.88 -46.63 -56.28
N PHE A 46 -57.51 -46.08 -57.31
CA PHE A 46 -57.33 -44.66 -57.71
C PHE A 46 -58.36 -43.77 -57.00
N LEU A 47 -57.90 -42.93 -56.06
CA LEU A 47 -58.74 -41.91 -55.41
C LEU A 47 -58.87 -40.65 -56.26
N THR A 48 -60.09 -40.08 -56.34
CA THR A 48 -60.34 -38.76 -56.95
C THR A 48 -59.66 -37.64 -56.16
N GLU A 49 -59.34 -36.51 -56.82
CA GLU A 49 -58.63 -35.38 -56.17
C GLU A 49 -59.36 -34.78 -54.95
N PRO A 50 -60.71 -34.68 -54.93
CA PRO A 50 -61.44 -34.27 -53.72
C PRO A 50 -61.22 -35.22 -52.54
N VAL A 51 -61.28 -36.54 -52.78
CA VAL A 51 -61.11 -37.57 -51.74
C VAL A 51 -59.67 -37.61 -51.25
N ARG A 52 -58.68 -37.52 -52.14
CA ARG A 52 -57.25 -37.46 -51.79
C ARG A 52 -56.94 -36.26 -50.89
N ARG A 53 -57.45 -35.08 -51.25
CA ARG A 53 -57.29 -33.86 -50.44
C ARG A 53 -57.94 -34.01 -49.08
N ARG A 54 -59.16 -34.55 -49.01
CA ARG A 54 -59.88 -34.76 -47.75
C ARG A 54 -59.16 -35.76 -46.84
N ALA A 55 -58.65 -36.87 -47.38
CA ALA A 55 -57.85 -37.85 -46.62
C ALA A 55 -56.57 -37.22 -46.03
N VAL A 56 -55.88 -36.36 -46.79
CA VAL A 56 -54.69 -35.64 -46.29
C VAL A 56 -55.03 -34.66 -45.18
N GLU A 57 -56.17 -33.96 -45.27
CA GLU A 57 -56.64 -33.04 -44.22
C GLU A 57 -56.95 -33.79 -42.92
N ILE A 58 -57.68 -34.90 -43.01
CA ILE A 58 -58.02 -35.75 -41.85
C ILE A 58 -56.73 -36.32 -41.23
N ALA A 59 -55.83 -36.86 -42.04
CA ALA A 59 -54.53 -37.34 -41.56
C ALA A 59 -53.69 -36.22 -40.91
N ALA A 60 -53.71 -34.99 -41.46
CA ALA A 60 -53.00 -33.85 -40.89
C ALA A 60 -53.50 -33.44 -39.51
N VAL A 61 -54.79 -33.65 -39.22
CA VAL A 61 -55.41 -33.42 -37.91
C VAL A 61 -55.07 -34.55 -36.94
N ALA A 62 -55.07 -35.81 -37.38
CA ALA A 62 -54.84 -36.98 -36.52
C ALA A 62 -53.35 -37.25 -36.19
N MET A 63 -52.42 -36.83 -37.04
CA MET A 63 -50.97 -37.07 -36.86
C MET A 63 -50.37 -36.73 -35.48
N PRO A 64 -50.75 -35.62 -34.79
CA PRO A 64 -50.27 -35.30 -33.44
C PRO A 64 -50.61 -36.35 -32.36
N GLY A 65 -51.65 -37.15 -32.56
CA GLY A 65 -52.05 -38.21 -31.62
C GLY A 65 -51.23 -39.48 -31.72
N LEU A 66 -50.35 -39.59 -32.73
CA LEU A 66 -49.51 -40.76 -32.94
C LEU A 66 -48.35 -40.83 -31.94
N VAL A 67 -48.00 -42.05 -31.53
CA VAL A 67 -46.75 -42.32 -30.79
C VAL A 67 -45.56 -41.82 -31.64
N PRO A 68 -44.57 -41.10 -31.07
CA PRO A 68 -43.48 -40.47 -31.84
C PRO A 68 -42.69 -41.41 -32.76
N GLY A 69 -42.67 -42.72 -32.47
CA GLY A 69 -42.03 -43.75 -33.30
C GLY A 69 -42.79 -44.09 -34.59
N ARG A 70 -44.12 -43.92 -34.62
CA ARG A 70 -44.97 -44.24 -35.78
C ARG A 70 -45.12 -43.09 -36.78
N VAL A 71 -44.47 -41.94 -36.54
CA VAL A 71 -44.45 -40.81 -37.50
C VAL A 71 -43.22 -40.93 -38.41
N PRO A 72 -43.42 -41.03 -39.75
CA PRO A 72 -42.33 -41.12 -40.72
C PRO A 72 -41.35 -39.95 -40.60
N ALA A 73 -40.05 -40.21 -40.77
CA ALA A 73 -38.99 -39.22 -40.58
C ALA A 73 -39.19 -37.93 -41.41
N ARG A 74 -39.70 -38.06 -42.64
CA ARG A 74 -39.97 -36.92 -43.53
C ARG A 74 -41.12 -36.02 -43.05
N LEU A 75 -42.04 -36.56 -42.26
CA LEU A 75 -43.21 -35.85 -41.73
C LEU A 75 -42.95 -35.14 -40.39
N ARG A 76 -41.93 -35.56 -39.62
CA ARG A 76 -41.60 -34.98 -38.30
C ARG A 76 -41.39 -33.47 -38.34
N ARG A 77 -40.74 -32.94 -39.38
CA ARG A 77 -40.52 -31.48 -39.55
C ARG A 77 -41.81 -30.68 -39.67
N PHE A 78 -42.91 -31.32 -40.07
CA PHE A 78 -44.20 -30.67 -40.26
C PHE A 78 -45.09 -30.71 -39.01
N MET A 79 -44.67 -31.43 -37.95
CA MET A 79 -45.43 -31.57 -36.69
C MET A 79 -45.60 -30.26 -35.92
N LYS A 80 -44.73 -29.28 -36.18
CA LYS A 80 -44.78 -27.94 -35.57
C LYS A 80 -45.80 -27.00 -36.20
N PHE A 81 -46.39 -27.33 -37.36
CA PHE A 81 -47.35 -26.47 -38.05
C PHE A 81 -48.78 -26.76 -37.64
N SER A 82 -49.65 -25.75 -37.64
CA SER A 82 -51.09 -25.96 -37.41
C SER A 82 -51.71 -26.92 -38.46
N PRO A 83 -52.81 -27.64 -38.14
CA PRO A 83 -53.41 -28.62 -39.05
C PRO A 83 -53.65 -28.13 -40.49
N PRO A 84 -54.21 -26.92 -40.77
CA PRO A 84 -54.41 -26.47 -42.14
C PRO A 84 -53.10 -26.14 -42.87
N LYS A 85 -52.08 -25.63 -42.16
CA LYS A 85 -50.75 -25.37 -42.75
C LYS A 85 -50.01 -26.68 -43.04
N ARG A 86 -50.22 -27.70 -42.21
CA ARG A 86 -49.66 -29.04 -42.37
C ARG A 86 -50.26 -29.76 -43.58
N ALA A 87 -51.59 -29.74 -43.72
CA ALA A 87 -52.29 -30.29 -44.89
C ALA A 87 -51.87 -29.61 -46.21
N LYS A 88 -51.51 -28.33 -46.17
CA LYS A 88 -51.04 -27.59 -47.36
C LYS A 88 -49.57 -27.84 -47.69
N LEU A 89 -48.67 -27.74 -46.72
CA LEU A 89 -47.22 -27.83 -46.94
C LEU A 89 -46.71 -29.27 -47.08
N ALA A 90 -47.35 -30.21 -46.38
CA ALA A 90 -46.96 -31.62 -46.38
C ALA A 90 -47.87 -32.49 -47.25
N ARG A 91 -48.70 -31.89 -48.13
CA ARG A 91 -49.70 -32.62 -48.94
C ARG A 91 -49.13 -33.85 -49.63
N GLY A 92 -48.02 -33.68 -50.36
CA GLY A 92 -47.38 -34.76 -51.11
C GLY A 92 -46.73 -35.82 -50.21
N GLU A 93 -46.11 -35.39 -49.10
CA GLU A 93 -45.43 -36.29 -48.16
C GLU A 93 -46.43 -37.12 -47.35
N ILE A 94 -47.57 -36.53 -46.95
CA ILE A 94 -48.66 -37.22 -46.26
C ILE A 94 -49.32 -38.22 -47.23
N ALA A 95 -49.64 -37.80 -48.45
CA ALA A 95 -50.23 -38.69 -49.44
C ALA A 95 -49.33 -39.90 -49.77
N ALA A 96 -48.01 -39.69 -49.88
CA ALA A 96 -47.06 -40.76 -50.11
C ALA A 96 -46.90 -41.70 -48.91
N ALA A 97 -46.93 -41.17 -47.69
CA ALA A 97 -46.87 -41.97 -46.46
C ALA A 97 -48.14 -42.82 -46.27
N LEU A 98 -49.33 -42.26 -46.57
CA LEU A 98 -50.59 -43.00 -46.53
C LEU A 98 -50.64 -44.16 -47.53
N ASP A 99 -49.87 -44.11 -48.62
CA ASP A 99 -49.83 -45.19 -49.61
C ASP A 99 -48.82 -46.28 -49.25
N ARG A 100 -47.62 -45.88 -48.76
CA ARG A 100 -46.47 -46.79 -48.62
C ARG A 100 -46.18 -47.30 -47.22
N ASP A 101 -46.64 -46.61 -46.17
CA ASP A 101 -46.27 -46.89 -44.79
C ASP A 101 -47.46 -47.51 -44.03
N GLU A 102 -47.36 -48.80 -43.72
CA GLU A 102 -48.40 -49.55 -43.03
C GLU A 102 -48.49 -49.22 -41.53
N GLU A 103 -47.35 -49.01 -40.87
CA GLU A 103 -47.32 -48.67 -39.44
C GLU A 103 -47.91 -47.27 -39.18
N PHE A 104 -47.61 -46.33 -40.08
CA PHE A 104 -48.20 -44.98 -40.04
C PHE A 104 -49.72 -45.02 -40.24
N ARG A 105 -50.20 -45.82 -41.21
CA ARG A 105 -51.64 -46.01 -41.43
C ARG A 105 -52.33 -46.66 -40.23
N ALA A 106 -51.76 -47.74 -39.69
CA ALA A 106 -52.33 -48.46 -38.54
C ALA A 106 -52.42 -47.55 -37.31
N GLY A 107 -51.38 -46.74 -37.07
CA GLY A 107 -51.42 -45.73 -36.01
C GLY A 107 -52.49 -44.66 -36.23
N LEU A 108 -52.70 -44.21 -37.48
CA LEU A 108 -53.74 -43.23 -37.78
C LEU A 108 -55.14 -43.82 -37.59
N ALA A 109 -55.35 -45.07 -37.98
CA ALA A 109 -56.61 -45.78 -37.76
C ALA A 109 -56.93 -45.93 -36.26
N GLU A 110 -55.92 -46.24 -35.43
CA GLU A 110 -56.05 -46.32 -33.97
C GLU A 110 -56.43 -44.96 -33.35
N VAL A 111 -55.76 -43.88 -33.78
CA VAL A 111 -56.08 -42.51 -33.32
C VAL A 111 -57.50 -42.10 -33.75
N LEU A 112 -57.89 -42.40 -34.99
CA LEU A 112 -59.24 -42.11 -35.49
C LEU A 112 -60.30 -42.91 -34.72
N ALA A 113 -60.07 -44.19 -34.46
CA ALA A 113 -60.96 -45.03 -33.66
C ALA A 113 -61.15 -44.48 -32.23
N SER A 114 -60.11 -43.86 -31.64
CA SER A 114 -60.20 -43.23 -30.32
C SER A 114 -60.98 -41.91 -30.26
N THR A 115 -61.37 -41.33 -31.41
CA THR A 115 -62.04 -40.02 -31.49
C THR A 115 -63.57 -40.11 -31.26
N ASP A 116 -64.11 -41.31 -31.00
CA ASP A 116 -65.51 -41.60 -30.63
C ASP A 116 -66.58 -40.90 -31.50
N THR A 117 -66.30 -40.83 -32.81
CA THR A 117 -67.20 -40.23 -33.80
C THR A 117 -68.12 -41.31 -34.37
N PRO A 118 -69.45 -41.11 -34.41
CA PRO A 118 -70.40 -42.15 -34.87
C PRO A 118 -70.14 -42.61 -36.31
N LEU A 119 -69.59 -41.74 -37.16
CA LEU A 119 -69.19 -42.07 -38.53
C LEU A 119 -67.95 -42.98 -38.60
N VAL A 120 -66.97 -42.77 -37.70
CA VAL A 120 -65.76 -43.59 -37.63
C VAL A 120 -66.07 -44.98 -37.08
N ALA A 121 -66.94 -45.06 -36.05
CA ALA A 121 -67.42 -46.33 -35.51
C ALA A 121 -68.21 -47.13 -36.55
N ALA A 122 -69.16 -46.48 -37.25
CA ALA A 122 -69.94 -47.13 -38.30
C ALA A 122 -69.07 -47.68 -39.44
N ILE A 123 -68.05 -46.94 -39.88
CA ILE A 123 -67.12 -47.39 -40.93
C ILE A 123 -66.20 -48.50 -40.40
N GLY A 124 -65.68 -48.37 -39.17
CA GLY A 124 -64.76 -49.34 -38.57
C GLY A 124 -65.37 -50.71 -38.29
N GLU A 125 -66.65 -50.76 -37.91
CA GLU A 125 -67.40 -52.01 -37.66
C GLU A 125 -68.01 -52.63 -38.93
N GLY A 126 -67.83 -51.99 -40.11
CA GLY A 126 -68.47 -52.41 -41.36
C GLY A 126 -70.00 -52.19 -41.36
N GLY A 127 -70.50 -51.29 -40.50
CA GLY A 127 -71.91 -50.97 -40.35
C GLY A 127 -72.46 -50.07 -41.47
N ALA A 128 -73.78 -49.95 -41.53
CA ALA A 128 -74.45 -49.10 -42.52
C ALA A 128 -74.15 -47.61 -42.27
N VAL A 129 -73.49 -46.95 -43.23
CA VAL A 129 -73.22 -45.51 -43.19
C VAL A 129 -74.49 -44.74 -43.54
N SER A 130 -74.77 -43.66 -42.79
CA SER A 130 -75.94 -42.81 -43.04
C SER A 130 -75.87 -42.14 -44.42
N PRO A 131 -76.96 -42.14 -45.22
CA PRO A 131 -77.00 -41.50 -46.53
C PRO A 131 -76.89 -39.96 -46.49
N MET A 132 -76.90 -39.35 -45.30
CA MET A 132 -76.72 -37.90 -45.13
C MET A 132 -75.24 -37.49 -44.92
N ALA A 133 -74.31 -38.44 -44.84
CA ALA A 133 -72.89 -38.14 -44.72
C ALA A 133 -72.31 -37.62 -46.05
N ASP A 134 -71.34 -36.69 -45.99
CA ASP A 134 -70.64 -36.21 -47.20
C ASP A 134 -69.92 -37.39 -47.88
N PRO A 135 -70.26 -37.73 -49.14
CA PRO A 135 -69.63 -38.86 -49.84
C PRO A 135 -68.10 -38.75 -49.92
N VAL A 136 -67.56 -37.53 -49.99
CA VAL A 136 -66.11 -37.29 -50.02
C VAL A 136 -65.44 -37.62 -48.68
N GLU A 137 -66.12 -37.32 -47.58
CA GLU A 137 -65.65 -37.61 -46.23
C GLU A 137 -65.74 -39.11 -45.90
N VAL A 138 -66.82 -39.77 -46.32
CA VAL A 138 -66.98 -41.24 -46.19
C VAL A 138 -65.89 -41.99 -46.96
N ALA A 139 -65.62 -41.58 -48.21
CA ALA A 139 -64.56 -42.18 -49.02
C ALA A 139 -63.17 -41.96 -48.38
N ALA A 140 -62.91 -40.76 -47.83
CA ALA A 140 -61.64 -40.44 -47.19
C ALA A 140 -61.41 -41.21 -45.88
N LEU A 141 -62.43 -41.35 -45.03
CA LEU A 141 -62.34 -42.11 -43.76
C LEU A 141 -62.20 -43.61 -44.03
N THR A 142 -62.96 -44.15 -44.98
CA THR A 142 -62.87 -45.57 -45.39
C THR A 142 -61.46 -45.91 -45.90
N TYR A 143 -60.83 -44.99 -46.65
CA TYR A 143 -59.44 -45.16 -47.11
C TYR A 143 -58.42 -45.21 -45.96
N LEU A 144 -58.67 -44.46 -44.88
CA LEU A 144 -57.78 -44.38 -43.72
C LEU A 144 -57.95 -45.57 -42.76
N LEU A 145 -59.19 -46.04 -42.55
CA LEU A 145 -59.52 -47.11 -41.59
C LEU A 145 -59.35 -48.52 -42.15
N ARG A 146 -59.54 -48.70 -43.47
CA ARG A 146 -59.47 -49.99 -44.19
C ARG A 146 -60.15 -51.18 -43.47
N PRO A 147 -61.45 -51.09 -43.11
CA PRO A 147 -62.23 -52.24 -42.64
C PRO A 147 -62.29 -53.37 -43.70
N ASP A 148 -62.72 -54.57 -43.30
CA ASP A 148 -62.93 -55.67 -44.25
C ASP A 148 -63.91 -55.22 -45.36
N GLY A 149 -63.51 -55.37 -46.63
CA GLY A 149 -64.31 -54.90 -47.77
C GLY A 149 -64.24 -53.40 -48.08
N TRP A 150 -63.30 -52.64 -47.49
CA TRP A 150 -63.17 -51.18 -47.68
C TRP A 150 -63.13 -50.67 -49.13
N ARG A 151 -62.71 -51.51 -50.09
CA ARG A 151 -62.63 -51.14 -51.50
C ARG A 151 -64.02 -50.90 -52.12
N ASP A 152 -64.99 -51.74 -51.78
CA ASP A 152 -66.36 -51.65 -52.29
C ASP A 152 -67.08 -50.42 -51.71
N LEU A 153 -66.79 -50.11 -50.44
CA LEU A 153 -67.31 -48.91 -49.78
C LEU A 153 -66.81 -47.61 -50.43
N ILE A 154 -65.52 -47.54 -50.84
CA ILE A 154 -65.01 -46.36 -51.55
C ILE A 154 -65.65 -46.20 -52.93
N ALA A 155 -65.83 -47.30 -53.68
CA ALA A 155 -66.47 -47.25 -54.98
C ALA A 155 -67.89 -46.67 -54.88
N SER A 156 -68.68 -47.15 -53.91
CA SER A 156 -70.05 -46.66 -53.69
C SER A 156 -70.10 -45.18 -53.29
N ALA A 157 -69.11 -44.69 -52.53
CA ALA A 157 -69.04 -43.29 -52.10
C ALA A 157 -68.59 -42.34 -53.22
N VAL A 158 -67.73 -42.80 -54.14
CA VAL A 158 -67.27 -41.98 -55.28
C VAL A 158 -68.38 -41.79 -56.32
N ASP A 159 -69.19 -42.82 -56.58
CA ASP A 159 -70.33 -42.74 -57.50
C ASP A 159 -71.42 -41.75 -57.04
N ALA A 160 -71.44 -41.38 -55.75
CA ALA A 160 -72.40 -40.45 -55.17
C ALA A 160 -72.00 -38.96 -55.29
N ILE A 161 -70.84 -38.62 -55.88
CA ILE A 161 -70.35 -37.23 -56.01
C ILE A 161 -70.90 -36.59 -57.31
N PRO A 162 -71.73 -35.53 -57.25
CA PRO A 162 -72.26 -34.87 -58.45
C PRO A 162 -71.24 -33.96 -59.15
N ASP A 163 -71.18 -34.01 -60.50
CA ASP A 163 -70.38 -33.10 -61.35
C ASP A 163 -70.98 -31.67 -61.39
N ALA A 164 -70.14 -30.62 -61.33
CA ALA A 164 -70.55 -29.21 -61.28
C ALA A 164 -70.70 -28.55 -62.69
N PRO A 165 -71.70 -27.67 -62.94
CA PRO A 165 -71.88 -26.98 -64.23
C PRO A 165 -71.21 -25.59 -64.34
N ASP A 166 -70.78 -25.24 -65.57
CA ASP A 166 -70.10 -24.00 -66.02
C ASP A 166 -71.01 -22.74 -66.13
N VAL A 167 -70.43 -21.54 -65.96
CA VAL A 167 -71.10 -20.21 -65.98
C VAL A 167 -70.95 -19.49 -67.35
N PRO A 168 -71.98 -18.82 -67.91
CA PRO A 168 -71.84 -17.96 -69.10
C PRO A 168 -71.67 -16.45 -68.82
N ALA A 169 -71.13 -15.74 -69.83
CA ALA A 169 -70.59 -14.38 -69.85
C ALA A 169 -71.60 -13.20 -69.86
N ALA A 170 -71.10 -12.00 -69.51
CA ALA A 170 -71.81 -10.73 -69.23
C ALA A 170 -72.30 -9.89 -70.46
N PRO A 171 -73.24 -8.92 -70.30
CA PRO A 171 -73.73 -8.03 -71.38
C PRO A 171 -73.27 -6.54 -71.31
N ALA A 172 -73.29 -5.88 -72.49
CA ALA A 172 -73.47 -4.45 -72.89
C ALA A 172 -72.84 -3.24 -72.14
N ALA A 173 -72.49 -2.20 -72.92
CA ALA A 173 -71.74 -0.97 -72.54
C ALA A 173 -72.51 0.05 -71.64
N PRO A 174 -71.80 0.91 -70.85
CA PRO A 174 -72.41 1.73 -69.79
C PRO A 174 -72.85 3.16 -70.19
N ASP A 175 -73.92 3.66 -69.54
CA ASP A 175 -74.51 5.01 -69.66
C ASP A 175 -73.56 6.19 -69.33
N GLU A 176 -73.76 7.39 -69.93
CA GLU A 176 -72.95 8.62 -69.72
C GLU A 176 -72.83 9.05 -68.24
N ALA A 177 -73.87 8.87 -67.43
CA ALA A 177 -73.83 9.13 -65.99
C ALA A 177 -72.88 8.17 -65.26
N GLY A 178 -72.81 6.92 -65.73
CA GLY A 178 -71.83 5.93 -65.31
C GLY A 178 -70.41 6.35 -65.65
N GLN A 179 -70.18 6.89 -66.86
CA GLN A 179 -68.86 7.38 -67.29
C GLN A 179 -68.36 8.58 -66.46
N ARG A 180 -69.23 9.55 -66.13
CA ARG A 180 -68.85 10.68 -65.25
C ARG A 180 -68.52 10.22 -63.83
N LYS A 181 -69.28 9.25 -63.31
CA LYS A 181 -69.04 8.67 -61.98
C LYS A 181 -67.76 7.81 -61.97
N LEU A 182 -67.48 7.08 -63.05
CA LEU A 182 -66.21 6.37 -63.24
C LEU A 182 -65.04 7.36 -63.26
N ALA A 183 -65.13 8.45 -64.02
CA ALA A 183 -64.07 9.47 -64.07
C ALA A 183 -63.81 10.15 -62.71
N SER A 184 -64.86 10.43 -61.91
CA SER A 184 -64.67 10.96 -60.55
C SER A 184 -64.01 9.94 -59.63
N LEU A 185 -64.44 8.67 -59.70
CA LEU A 185 -63.86 7.58 -58.91
C LEU A 185 -62.42 7.26 -59.34
N GLU A 186 -62.07 7.42 -60.61
CA GLU A 186 -60.71 7.28 -61.13
C GLU A 186 -59.81 8.41 -60.62
N LYS A 187 -60.31 9.65 -60.59
CA LYS A 187 -59.58 10.80 -60.00
C LYS A 187 -59.37 10.62 -58.50
N GLU A 188 -60.38 10.14 -57.78
CA GLU A 188 -60.26 9.78 -56.36
C GLU A 188 -59.29 8.61 -56.15
N ASN A 189 -59.35 7.56 -56.98
CA ASN A 189 -58.38 6.46 -56.95
C ASN A 189 -56.96 6.95 -57.23
N GLY A 190 -56.77 7.88 -58.17
CA GLY A 190 -55.49 8.51 -58.45
C GLY A 190 -54.93 9.25 -57.23
N LYS A 191 -55.77 10.05 -56.56
CA LYS A 191 -55.39 10.74 -55.32
C LYS A 191 -55.05 9.77 -54.18
N LEU A 192 -55.88 8.74 -53.99
CA LEU A 192 -55.65 7.72 -52.96
C LEU A 192 -54.38 6.91 -53.23
N ARG A 193 -54.09 6.60 -54.50
CA ARG A 193 -52.83 5.94 -54.89
C ARG A 193 -51.61 6.83 -54.64
N GLY A 194 -51.71 8.13 -54.92
CA GLY A 194 -50.66 9.11 -54.59
C GLY A 194 -50.39 9.17 -53.09
N ALA A 195 -51.44 9.37 -52.28
CA ALA A 195 -51.34 9.39 -50.82
C ALA A 195 -50.78 8.08 -50.24
N LEU A 196 -51.14 6.93 -50.82
CA LEU A 196 -50.59 5.62 -50.43
C LEU A 196 -49.10 5.49 -50.78
N ALA A 197 -48.66 6.07 -51.91
CA ALA A 197 -47.25 6.10 -52.29
C ALA A 197 -46.44 6.99 -51.34
N ASP A 198 -46.94 8.18 -51.01
CA ASP A 198 -46.30 9.11 -50.06
C ASP A 198 -46.22 8.52 -48.64
N GLN A 199 -47.29 7.84 -48.20
CA GLN A 199 -47.28 7.10 -46.92
C GLN A 199 -46.24 5.97 -46.93
N ARG A 200 -46.08 5.26 -48.07
CA ARG A 200 -45.07 4.20 -48.19
C ARG A 200 -43.64 4.75 -48.17
N THR A 201 -43.38 5.88 -48.83
CA THR A 201 -42.05 6.51 -48.79
C THR A 201 -41.74 7.04 -47.39
N ALA A 202 -42.69 7.71 -46.73
CA ALA A 202 -42.55 8.14 -45.34
C ALA A 202 -42.34 6.96 -44.37
N ALA A 203 -43.05 5.84 -44.56
CA ALA A 203 -42.82 4.64 -43.77
C ALA A 203 -41.42 4.04 -44.01
N ALA A 204 -40.92 4.07 -45.25
CA ALA A 204 -39.57 3.60 -45.59
C ALA A 204 -38.47 4.47 -44.96
N THR A 205 -38.62 5.80 -44.98
CA THR A 205 -37.66 6.72 -44.33
C THR A 205 -37.66 6.54 -42.82
N LEU A 206 -38.83 6.44 -42.18
CA LEU A 206 -38.95 6.16 -40.75
C LEU A 206 -38.34 4.80 -40.36
N GLN A 207 -38.49 3.78 -41.20
CA GLN A 207 -37.85 2.49 -40.96
C GLN A 207 -36.32 2.57 -41.03
N GLU A 208 -35.78 3.36 -41.96
CA GLU A 208 -34.33 3.57 -42.06
C GLU A 208 -33.79 4.39 -40.88
N GLU A 209 -34.48 5.45 -40.48
CA GLU A 209 -34.16 6.23 -39.28
C GLU A 209 -34.20 5.37 -38.02
N LEU A 210 -35.20 4.49 -37.87
CA LEU A 210 -35.29 3.56 -36.75
C LEU A 210 -34.14 2.54 -36.75
N ARG A 211 -33.70 2.06 -37.93
CA ARG A 211 -32.52 1.18 -38.04
C ARG A 211 -31.25 1.91 -37.64
N ARG A 212 -31.06 3.15 -38.08
CA ARG A 212 -29.91 3.99 -37.71
C ARG A 212 -29.90 4.28 -36.21
N ALA A 213 -31.01 4.77 -35.66
CA ALA A 213 -31.13 5.06 -34.22
C ALA A 213 -30.88 3.81 -33.35
N ARG A 214 -31.35 2.63 -33.79
CA ARG A 214 -31.05 1.36 -33.09
C ARG A 214 -29.58 0.98 -33.14
N LYS A 215 -28.91 1.23 -34.27
CA LYS A 215 -27.47 0.99 -34.41
C LYS A 215 -26.70 1.96 -33.50
N ASP A 216 -27.02 3.25 -33.55
CA ASP A 216 -26.37 4.27 -32.75
C ASP A 216 -26.56 4.03 -31.24
N LEU A 217 -27.73 3.55 -30.83
CA LEU A 217 -28.00 3.14 -29.46
C LEU A 217 -27.10 1.97 -29.03
N ARG A 218 -26.99 0.92 -29.85
CA ARG A 218 -26.10 -0.21 -29.57
C ARG A 218 -24.63 0.23 -29.48
N ASP A 219 -24.18 1.05 -30.43
CA ASP A 219 -22.81 1.58 -30.44
C ASP A 219 -22.55 2.48 -29.22
N ALA A 220 -23.57 3.20 -28.72
CA ALA A 220 -23.49 3.98 -27.49
C ALA A 220 -23.46 3.11 -26.23
N GLU A 221 -24.30 2.07 -26.16
CA GLU A 221 -24.32 1.10 -25.06
C GLU A 221 -22.99 0.35 -24.94
N GLU A 222 -22.41 -0.09 -26.06
CA GLU A 222 -21.10 -0.74 -26.07
C GLU A 222 -19.98 0.21 -25.60
N ARG A 223 -20.00 1.49 -26.02
CA ARG A 223 -19.05 2.50 -25.53
C ARG A 223 -19.22 2.76 -24.04
N ALA A 224 -20.45 2.84 -23.55
CA ALA A 224 -20.75 3.01 -22.13
C ALA A 224 -20.27 1.80 -21.30
N ALA A 225 -20.50 0.58 -21.79
CA ALA A 225 -20.04 -0.64 -21.14
C ALA A 225 -18.51 -0.71 -21.07
N LYS A 226 -17.81 -0.35 -22.16
CA LYS A 226 -16.34 -0.26 -22.19
C LYS A 226 -15.81 0.78 -21.20
N ALA A 227 -16.40 1.97 -21.16
CA ALA A 227 -16.03 3.02 -20.22
C ALA A 227 -16.28 2.62 -18.76
N ALA A 228 -17.41 1.96 -18.47
CA ALA A 228 -17.72 1.45 -17.14
C ALA A 228 -16.72 0.37 -16.70
N GLY A 229 -16.32 -0.53 -17.61
CA GLY A 229 -15.28 -1.52 -17.36
C GLY A 229 -13.92 -0.89 -17.04
N ALA A 230 -13.50 0.11 -17.82
CA ALA A 230 -12.26 0.84 -17.57
C ALA A 230 -12.28 1.57 -16.22
N LEU A 231 -13.39 2.22 -15.88
CA LEU A 231 -13.56 2.90 -14.59
C LEU A 231 -13.53 1.90 -13.41
N ALA A 232 -14.13 0.72 -13.58
CA ALA A 232 -14.09 -0.33 -12.56
C ALA A 232 -12.67 -0.87 -12.36
N ALA A 233 -11.90 -1.06 -13.45
CA ALA A 233 -10.50 -1.48 -13.38
C ALA A 233 -9.63 -0.43 -12.68
N GLU A 234 -9.76 0.86 -13.01
CA GLU A 234 -9.05 1.95 -12.34
C GLU A 234 -9.42 2.06 -10.85
N LYS A 235 -10.71 1.96 -10.51
CA LYS A 235 -11.15 1.91 -9.10
C LYS A 235 -10.56 0.72 -8.35
N GLY A 236 -10.42 -0.43 -9.01
CA GLY A 236 -9.76 -1.62 -8.45
C GLY A 236 -8.28 -1.36 -8.15
N ARG A 237 -7.55 -0.78 -9.12
CA ARG A 237 -6.13 -0.40 -8.95
C ARG A 237 -5.93 0.59 -7.82
N LEU A 238 -6.76 1.63 -7.75
CA LEU A 238 -6.69 2.64 -6.69
C LEU A 238 -6.94 2.03 -5.30
N LYS A 239 -7.97 1.18 -5.16
CA LYS A 239 -8.23 0.47 -3.90
C LYS A 239 -7.06 -0.40 -3.47
N HIS A 240 -6.45 -1.13 -4.42
CA HIS A 240 -5.29 -1.97 -4.11
C HIS A 240 -4.11 -1.13 -3.62
N ALA A 241 -3.77 -0.06 -4.34
CA ALA A 241 -2.71 0.87 -3.94
C ALA A 241 -2.99 1.54 -2.58
N GLU A 242 -4.25 1.86 -2.26
CA GLU A 242 -4.64 2.38 -0.94
C GLU A 242 -4.43 1.32 0.16
N THR A 243 -4.77 0.06 -0.09
CA THR A 243 -4.55 -1.02 0.89
C THR A 243 -3.07 -1.29 1.13
N GLU A 244 -2.24 -1.27 0.09
CA GLU A 244 -0.79 -1.42 0.20
C GLU A 244 -0.20 -0.27 1.00
N ARG A 245 -0.49 0.98 0.62
CA ARG A 245 -0.05 2.18 1.36
C ARG A 245 -0.50 2.15 2.83
N ARG A 246 -1.71 1.69 3.12
CA ARG A 246 -2.21 1.57 4.50
C ARG A 246 -1.43 0.51 5.28
N SER A 247 -1.05 -0.59 4.64
CA SER A 247 -0.25 -1.64 5.27
C SER A 247 1.19 -1.19 5.53
N GLU A 248 1.81 -0.49 4.57
CA GLU A 248 3.14 0.12 4.72
C GLU A 248 3.14 1.16 5.82
N ARG A 249 2.14 2.05 5.85
CA ARG A 249 2.01 3.06 6.90
C ARG A 249 1.94 2.42 8.29
N ARG A 250 1.17 1.35 8.46
CA ARG A 250 1.09 0.61 9.74
C ARG A 250 2.43 -0.02 10.12
N ARG A 251 3.17 -0.58 9.17
CA ARG A 251 4.52 -1.14 9.42
C ARG A 251 5.48 -0.04 9.86
N LEU A 252 5.53 1.07 9.14
CA LEU A 252 6.38 2.21 9.49
C LEU A 252 6.00 2.83 10.84
N GLU A 253 4.70 2.96 11.14
CA GLU A 253 4.22 3.42 12.44
C GLU A 253 4.71 2.48 13.57
N SER A 254 4.64 1.16 13.37
CA SER A 254 5.14 0.19 14.36
C SER A 254 6.67 0.21 14.52
N GLU A 255 7.40 0.44 13.44
CA GLU A 255 8.86 0.55 13.46
C GLU A 255 9.31 1.82 14.18
N VAL A 256 8.66 2.96 13.90
CA VAL A 256 8.90 4.23 14.58
C VAL A 256 8.64 4.10 16.08
N GLU A 257 7.54 3.43 16.48
CA GLU A 257 7.23 3.23 17.89
C GLU A 257 8.28 2.35 18.58
N SER A 258 8.68 1.23 17.95
CA SER A 258 9.77 0.38 18.44
C SER A 258 11.08 1.15 18.61
N LEU A 259 11.46 1.98 17.63
CA LEU A 259 12.67 2.80 17.69
C LEU A 259 12.59 3.86 18.80
N ARG A 260 11.42 4.46 19.04
CA ARG A 260 11.21 5.39 20.15
C ARG A 260 11.37 4.71 21.50
N GLU A 261 10.79 3.52 21.68
CA GLU A 261 10.96 2.75 22.91
C GLU A 261 12.43 2.38 23.14
N GLN A 262 13.17 2.00 22.09
CA GLN A 262 14.60 1.69 22.19
C GLN A 262 15.41 2.94 22.60
N LEU A 263 15.12 4.09 22.02
CA LEU A 263 15.77 5.36 22.35
C LEU A 263 15.47 5.80 23.79
N ASP A 264 14.23 5.63 24.26
CA ASP A 264 13.87 5.95 25.63
C ASP A 264 14.53 5.00 26.64
N ARG A 265 14.67 3.71 26.31
CA ARG A 265 15.45 2.75 27.12
C ARG A 265 16.92 3.17 27.17
N ALA A 266 17.53 3.52 26.04
CA ALA A 266 18.92 3.95 25.98
C ALA A 266 19.16 5.23 26.81
N ARG A 267 18.28 6.23 26.70
CA ARG A 267 18.35 7.47 27.50
C ARG A 267 18.21 7.24 28.99
N LYS A 268 17.36 6.29 29.40
CA LYS A 268 17.23 5.93 30.82
C LYS A 268 18.50 5.25 31.34
N ALA A 269 19.05 4.31 30.58
CA ALA A 269 20.29 3.63 30.92
C ALA A 269 21.48 4.61 31.05
N ASP A 270 21.58 5.58 30.14
CA ASP A 270 22.62 6.62 30.17
C ASP A 270 22.52 7.49 31.43
N LYS A 271 21.30 7.97 31.75
CA LYS A 271 21.05 8.72 33.00
C LYS A 271 21.35 7.92 34.26
N GLU A 272 21.06 6.62 34.25
CA GLU A 272 21.39 5.73 35.37
C GLU A 272 22.91 5.54 35.50
N ALA A 273 23.62 5.41 34.38
CA ALA A 273 25.08 5.32 34.35
C ALA A 273 25.74 6.61 34.85
N GLU A 274 25.26 7.79 34.43
CA GLU A 274 25.75 9.09 34.93
C GLU A 274 25.51 9.25 36.43
N ARG A 275 24.33 8.85 36.92
CA ARG A 275 24.02 8.89 38.37
C ARG A 275 24.93 7.97 39.16
N LEU A 276 25.17 6.76 38.66
CA LEU A 276 26.09 5.81 39.28
C LEU A 276 27.53 6.35 39.29
N ALA A 277 27.99 6.93 38.18
CA ALA A 277 29.32 7.53 38.07
C ALA A 277 29.48 8.71 39.04
N SER A 278 28.48 9.58 39.13
CA SER A 278 28.46 10.72 40.06
C SER A 278 28.49 10.25 41.52
N ALA A 279 27.70 9.23 41.87
CA ALA A 279 27.70 8.65 43.21
C ALA A 279 29.05 8.01 43.57
N ARG A 280 29.67 7.30 42.62
CA ARG A 280 31.02 6.72 42.79
C ARG A 280 32.07 7.81 42.98
N LEU A 281 32.04 8.88 42.19
CA LEU A 281 32.97 10.00 42.33
C LEU A 281 32.82 10.68 43.70
N TRP A 282 31.59 10.95 44.13
CA TRP A 282 31.33 11.52 45.44
C TRP A 282 31.88 10.63 46.56
N LEU A 283 31.63 9.31 46.49
CA LEU A 283 32.16 8.36 47.47
C LEU A 283 33.70 8.36 47.48
N LEU A 284 34.34 8.39 46.31
CA LEU A 284 35.81 8.47 46.22
C LEU A 284 36.34 9.76 46.85
N MET A 285 35.72 10.91 46.58
CA MET A 285 36.12 12.19 47.18
C MET A 285 35.93 12.22 48.69
N GLU A 286 34.85 11.62 49.19
CA GLU A 286 34.60 11.47 50.63
C GLU A 286 35.66 10.57 51.27
N THR A 287 35.99 9.44 50.63
CA THR A 287 37.05 8.54 51.13
C THR A 287 38.42 9.21 51.15
N LEU A 288 38.74 10.02 50.13
CA LEU A 288 40.00 10.79 50.08
C LEU A 288 40.06 11.85 51.18
N SER A 289 38.96 12.58 51.40
CA SER A 289 38.87 13.60 52.45
C SER A 289 38.98 12.99 53.85
N GLY A 290 38.31 11.85 54.06
CA GLY A 290 38.43 11.05 55.29
C GLY A 290 39.84 10.52 55.52
N ALA A 291 40.49 10.00 54.47
CA ALA A 291 41.87 9.53 54.54
C ALA A 291 42.86 10.66 54.85
N ALA A 292 42.71 11.84 54.22
CA ALA A 292 43.53 13.01 54.51
C ALA A 292 43.35 13.51 55.95
N THR A 293 42.12 13.50 56.46
CA THR A 293 41.81 13.88 57.85
C THR A 293 42.40 12.86 58.84
N GLY A 294 42.27 11.56 58.55
CA GLY A 294 42.86 10.49 59.36
C GLY A 294 44.38 10.57 59.39
N LEU A 295 45.02 10.79 58.24
CA LEU A 295 46.47 10.96 58.14
C LEU A 295 46.97 12.17 58.94
N ARG A 296 46.26 13.30 58.87
CA ARG A 296 46.57 14.50 59.68
C ARG A 296 46.54 14.19 61.18
N ARG A 297 45.54 13.43 61.63
CA ARG A 297 45.37 13.03 63.03
C ARG A 297 46.46 12.05 63.48
N GLU A 298 46.75 11.02 62.70
CA GLU A 298 47.77 10.00 63.04
C GLU A 298 49.19 10.58 63.05
N LEU A 299 49.50 11.49 62.12
CA LEU A 299 50.79 12.19 62.09
C LEU A 299 50.89 13.32 63.14
N GLY A 300 49.84 13.59 63.91
CA GLY A 300 49.82 14.66 64.91
C GLY A 300 50.02 16.05 64.33
N LEU A 301 49.59 16.28 63.08
CA LEU A 301 49.77 17.55 62.38
C LEU A 301 48.74 18.57 62.87
N GLU A 302 49.08 19.30 63.93
CA GLU A 302 48.37 20.52 64.33
C GLU A 302 48.70 21.68 63.37
N PRO A 303 47.79 22.65 63.16
CA PRO A 303 48.10 23.86 62.41
C PRO A 303 49.31 24.55 63.05
N VAL A 304 50.38 24.73 62.27
CA VAL A 304 51.60 25.41 62.74
C VAL A 304 51.38 26.93 62.70
N ASP A 305 51.77 27.63 63.76
CA ASP A 305 51.67 29.10 63.86
C ASP A 305 52.70 29.82 62.98
N ASP A 306 53.88 29.21 62.80
CA ASP A 306 54.99 29.72 61.99
C ASP A 306 55.02 29.06 60.61
N ARG A 307 55.14 29.86 59.55
CA ARG A 307 55.14 29.39 58.16
C ARG A 307 56.56 29.41 57.59
N PRO A 308 56.87 28.64 56.53
CA PRO A 308 58.20 28.63 55.91
C PRO A 308 58.73 30.04 55.56
N ALA A 309 57.85 30.92 55.09
CA ALA A 309 58.18 32.32 54.82
C ALA A 309 58.50 33.16 56.08
N ASP A 310 58.03 32.77 57.27
CA ASP A 310 58.44 33.37 58.54
C ASP A 310 59.91 33.05 58.85
N TYR A 311 60.35 31.82 58.59
CA TYR A 311 61.74 31.40 58.81
C TYR A 311 62.72 32.13 57.88
N ILE A 312 62.42 32.27 56.57
CA ILE A 312 63.26 33.10 55.68
C ILE A 312 63.32 34.54 56.16
N ALA A 313 62.19 35.09 56.63
CA ALA A 313 62.16 36.45 57.16
C ALA A 313 63.08 36.63 58.39
N GLU A 314 63.37 35.54 59.12
CA GLU A 314 64.23 35.53 60.31
C GLU A 314 65.69 35.12 60.03
N GLU A 315 65.97 34.34 58.99
CA GLU A 315 67.24 33.60 58.88
C GLU A 315 68.23 34.08 57.80
N TYR A 316 67.80 34.49 56.60
CA TYR A 316 68.68 34.86 55.45
C TYR A 316 70.15 34.33 55.47
N CYS A 317 70.35 33.01 55.38
CA CYS A 317 70.98 32.30 54.23
C CYS A 317 71.41 30.83 54.53
N ASP A 318 71.11 29.86 53.62
CA ASP A 318 72.09 28.96 52.93
C ASP A 318 71.49 28.06 51.79
N ASP A 319 72.39 27.47 50.96
CA ASP A 319 72.36 27.07 49.51
C ASP A 319 71.42 25.92 48.96
N PRO A 320 71.35 25.69 47.60
CA PRO A 320 70.24 25.01 46.91
C PRO A 320 70.32 23.55 46.44
N GLU A 321 69.14 22.89 46.44
CA GLU A 321 68.78 21.76 45.58
C GLU A 321 67.45 22.05 44.83
N GLU A 322 67.41 21.67 43.54
CA GLU A 322 66.36 21.98 42.55
C GLU A 322 65.13 21.07 42.65
N ARG A 323 63.94 21.59 42.27
CA ARG A 323 62.67 20.85 42.28
C ARG A 323 62.04 20.67 40.89
N PRO A 324 61.42 19.52 40.59
CA PRO A 324 60.70 19.31 39.34
C PRO A 324 59.22 19.77 39.42
N PHE A 325 58.75 20.45 38.38
CA PHE A 325 57.40 21.02 38.29
C PHE A 325 56.50 20.29 37.28
N GLU A 326 55.26 19.97 37.68
CA GLU A 326 54.16 19.57 36.77
C GLU A 326 53.12 20.70 36.67
N GLY A 327 53.11 21.38 35.51
CA GLY A 327 52.26 22.55 35.29
C GLY A 327 50.81 22.26 34.92
N SER A 328 49.89 22.97 35.57
CA SER A 328 48.48 23.06 35.19
C SER A 328 48.31 23.91 33.93
N ARG A 329 47.86 23.27 32.84
CA ARG A 329 47.50 23.91 31.55
C ARG A 329 46.03 24.33 31.60
N GLY A 330 45.72 25.60 31.30
CA GLY A 330 44.32 25.97 31.05
C GLY A 330 43.98 27.44 30.80
N LEU A 331 44.68 28.42 31.38
CA LEU A 331 44.31 29.84 31.29
C LEU A 331 45.49 30.72 30.82
N GLY A 332 45.24 31.70 29.96
CA GLY A 332 46.26 32.63 29.45
C GLY A 332 46.98 33.38 30.57
N GLN A 333 48.29 33.62 30.44
CA GLN A 333 49.13 34.23 31.50
C GLN A 333 48.72 35.67 31.88
N ALA A 334 47.93 36.36 31.05
CA ALA A 334 47.58 37.78 31.21
C ALA A 334 46.14 38.05 31.71
N ASP A 335 45.36 37.00 32.03
CA ASP A 335 43.97 37.15 32.46
C ASP A 335 43.85 37.31 33.98
N PRO A 336 43.23 38.40 34.50
CA PRO A 336 42.95 38.55 35.93
C PRO A 336 42.14 37.41 36.55
N GLN A 337 41.29 36.71 35.77
CA GLN A 337 40.52 35.56 36.26
C GLN A 337 41.41 34.37 36.65
N ARG A 338 42.61 34.28 36.06
CA ARG A 338 43.61 33.28 36.45
C ARG A 338 44.16 33.56 37.84
N LEU A 339 44.38 34.83 38.17
CA LEU A 339 44.82 35.23 39.52
C LEU A 339 43.72 34.95 40.55
N ASP A 340 42.44 35.23 40.22
CA ASP A 340 41.29 34.86 41.05
C ASP A 340 41.27 33.34 41.35
N HIS A 341 41.47 32.51 40.32
CA HIS A 341 41.52 31.06 40.49
C HIS A 341 42.68 30.61 41.38
N LEU A 342 43.90 31.13 41.14
CA LEU A 342 45.07 30.75 41.93
C LEU A 342 44.95 31.18 43.40
N LEU A 343 44.39 32.37 43.67
CA LEU A 343 44.12 32.85 45.03
C LEU A 343 42.93 32.13 45.71
N SER A 344 42.08 31.43 44.95
CA SER A 344 40.99 30.60 45.49
C SER A 344 41.44 29.21 45.96
N LEU A 345 42.65 28.79 45.59
CA LEU A 345 43.22 27.53 46.03
C LEU A 345 43.46 27.55 47.55
N PRO A 346 43.51 26.40 48.24
CA PRO A 346 43.72 26.36 49.68
C PRO A 346 45.14 26.83 50.06
N ASN A 347 45.23 27.78 50.99
CA ASN A 347 46.47 28.34 51.57
C ASN A 347 47.53 28.77 50.53
N PRO A 348 47.18 29.58 49.51
CA PRO A 348 48.15 30.03 48.52
C PRO A 348 49.12 31.02 49.15
N HIS A 349 50.31 31.16 48.56
CA HIS A 349 51.30 32.17 48.94
C HIS A 349 51.56 33.10 47.76
N LEU A 350 51.20 34.37 47.91
CA LEU A 350 51.43 35.42 46.95
C LEU A 350 52.71 36.18 47.33
N ILE A 351 53.77 36.02 46.54
CA ILE A 351 55.04 36.72 46.69
C ILE A 351 55.08 37.81 45.61
N VAL A 352 55.33 39.06 46.01
CA VAL A 352 55.29 40.22 45.14
C VAL A 352 56.65 40.91 45.11
N ASP A 353 57.19 41.09 43.91
CA ASP A 353 58.32 41.96 43.65
C ASP A 353 57.85 43.43 43.67
N GLY A 354 58.15 44.10 44.79
CA GLY A 354 57.55 45.37 45.16
C GLY A 354 57.88 46.50 44.19
N TYR A 355 59.16 46.69 43.82
CA TYR A 355 59.55 47.77 42.93
C TYR A 355 59.20 47.49 41.47
N ASN A 356 59.23 46.23 41.03
CA ASN A 356 58.77 45.89 39.69
C ASN A 356 57.29 46.26 39.50
N VAL A 357 56.45 45.97 40.50
CA VAL A 357 55.03 46.34 40.49
C VAL A 357 54.84 47.85 40.65
N THR A 358 55.52 48.52 41.57
CA THR A 358 55.26 49.95 41.80
C THR A 358 55.81 50.85 40.70
N ILE A 359 57.00 50.55 40.15
CA ILE A 359 57.61 51.35 39.08
C ILE A 359 56.76 51.24 37.81
N SER A 360 56.31 50.03 37.46
CA SER A 360 55.45 49.82 36.29
C SER A 360 54.06 50.46 36.43
N ALA A 361 53.52 50.56 37.67
CA ALA A 361 52.18 51.09 37.91
C ALA A 361 52.13 52.61 38.18
N TRP A 362 53.12 53.16 38.89
CA TRP A 362 53.09 54.51 39.46
C TRP A 362 54.43 55.26 39.40
N GLY A 363 55.42 54.73 38.68
CA GLY A 363 56.80 55.25 38.65
C GLY A 363 56.93 56.73 38.30
N GLU A 364 56.04 57.27 37.47
CA GLU A 364 56.07 58.66 36.99
C GLU A 364 55.35 59.66 37.91
N THR A 365 54.55 59.19 38.87
CA THR A 365 53.56 60.02 39.57
C THR A 365 53.75 60.12 41.09
N LEU A 366 54.44 59.16 41.70
CA LEU A 366 54.57 59.03 43.15
C LEU A 366 56.03 58.84 43.57
N THR A 367 56.39 59.31 44.77
CA THR A 367 57.70 59.00 45.37
C THR A 367 57.80 57.52 45.73
N LEU A 368 59.02 56.97 45.88
CA LEU A 368 59.23 55.56 46.24
C LEU A 368 58.52 55.16 47.54
N GLU A 369 58.47 56.05 48.52
CA GLU A 369 57.74 55.83 49.77
C GLU A 369 56.22 55.79 49.57
N GLN A 370 55.68 56.71 48.76
CA GLN A 370 54.25 56.75 48.43
C GLN A 370 53.83 55.53 47.61
N GLN A 371 54.68 55.10 46.68
CA GLN A 371 54.53 53.88 45.90
C GLN A 371 54.42 52.64 46.78
N ARG A 372 55.38 52.46 47.71
CA ARG A 372 55.38 51.35 48.69
C ARG A 372 54.12 51.35 49.53
N ASN A 373 53.78 52.49 50.12
CA ASN A 373 52.60 52.61 50.98
C ASN A 373 51.30 52.27 50.22
N ARG A 374 51.20 52.69 48.96
CA ARG A 374 50.05 52.39 48.09
C ARG A 374 49.94 50.90 47.76
N LEU A 375 51.06 50.25 47.40
CA LEU A 375 51.08 48.81 47.11
C LEU A 375 50.69 47.98 48.32
N VAL A 376 51.32 48.24 49.48
CA VAL A 376 51.04 47.51 50.72
C VAL A 376 49.59 47.68 51.17
N GLN A 377 49.01 48.87 51.02
CA GLN A 377 47.60 49.09 51.32
C GLN A 377 46.66 48.32 50.38
N GLY A 378 46.94 48.28 49.07
CA GLY A 378 46.16 47.52 48.10
C GLY A 378 46.23 46.01 48.34
N LEU A 379 47.43 45.50 48.64
CA LEU A 379 47.64 44.10 48.98
C LEU A 379 47.01 43.71 50.33
N GLY A 380 46.87 44.65 51.26
CA GLY A 380 46.13 44.41 52.51
C GLY A 380 44.64 44.11 52.27
N ALA A 381 44.02 44.70 51.25
CA ALA A 381 42.67 44.35 50.84
C ALA A 381 42.63 42.93 50.23
N ALA A 382 43.67 42.57 49.46
CA ALA A 382 43.82 41.24 48.89
C ALA A 382 43.94 40.14 49.95
N ALA A 383 44.80 40.37 50.95
CA ALA A 383 45.02 39.46 52.07
C ALA A 383 43.76 39.30 52.96
N ALA A 384 42.89 40.31 53.02
CA ALA A 384 41.66 40.26 53.80
C ALA A 384 40.51 39.50 53.08
N GLN A 385 40.52 39.48 51.75
CA GLN A 385 39.47 38.87 50.93
C GLN A 385 39.80 37.44 50.51
N THR A 386 41.08 37.08 50.55
CA THR A 386 41.59 35.77 50.16
C THR A 386 42.22 35.09 51.37
N ASN A 387 42.34 33.75 51.33
CA ASN A 387 43.12 33.03 52.35
C ASN A 387 44.62 32.97 51.97
N ALA A 388 45.07 33.91 51.14
CA ALA A 388 46.45 33.95 50.66
C ALA A 388 47.36 34.55 51.72
N GLU A 389 48.48 33.89 51.95
CA GLU A 389 49.63 34.57 52.55
C GLU A 389 50.18 35.57 51.55
N VAL A 390 50.40 36.82 51.95
CA VAL A 390 50.94 37.85 51.06
C VAL A 390 52.28 38.35 51.58
N THR A 391 53.32 38.24 50.75
CA THR A 391 54.67 38.72 51.04
C THR A 391 55.14 39.66 49.94
N VAL A 392 55.61 40.84 50.30
CA VAL A 392 56.14 41.85 49.37
C VAL A 392 57.60 42.06 49.67
N VAL A 393 58.45 41.95 48.65
CA VAL A 393 59.90 42.14 48.75
C VAL A 393 60.27 43.43 48.04
N PHE A 394 60.99 44.33 48.73
CA PHE A 394 61.53 45.56 48.15
C PHE A 394 63.07 45.49 48.10
N ASP A 395 63.66 46.02 47.04
CA ASP A 395 65.12 46.12 46.90
C ASP A 395 65.71 47.18 47.86
N GLY A 396 66.86 46.89 48.44
CA GLY A 396 67.41 47.63 49.58
C GLY A 396 68.33 48.79 49.21
N ALA A 397 67.96 50.02 49.60
CA ALA A 397 68.92 51.11 49.83
C ALA A 397 68.54 52.11 50.96
N ASP A 398 67.35 52.01 51.59
CA ASP A 398 66.98 52.88 52.72
C ASP A 398 66.86 52.07 54.01
N ALA A 399 67.81 52.27 54.92
CA ALA A 399 67.81 51.69 56.25
C ALA A 399 66.66 52.25 57.09
N ILE A 400 65.65 51.42 57.38
CA ILE A 400 64.94 51.48 58.65
C ILE A 400 65.00 50.08 59.25
N PHE A 401 65.98 49.90 60.14
CA PHE A 401 66.04 48.77 61.07
C PHE A 401 64.79 48.74 61.94
N GLY A 402 64.25 47.53 62.16
CA GLY A 402 63.43 47.23 63.32
C GLY A 402 61.94 47.01 63.03
N ALA A 403 61.55 45.75 63.15
CA ALA A 403 60.22 45.25 63.48
C ALA A 403 59.07 45.48 62.48
N LYS A 404 58.33 44.37 62.24
CA LYS A 404 57.03 44.26 61.58
C LYS A 404 56.24 45.57 61.50
N PRO A 405 55.75 45.89 60.29
CA PRO A 405 54.34 46.15 60.14
C PRO A 405 53.79 45.08 59.21
N SER A 406 53.20 44.03 59.77
CA SER A 406 52.18 43.26 59.06
C SER A 406 51.00 44.20 58.85
N ALA A 407 51.11 45.11 57.89
CA ALA A 407 50.06 46.07 57.59
C ALA A 407 48.90 45.26 57.00
N ARG A 408 47.86 45.01 57.81
CA ARG A 408 46.63 44.33 57.39
C ARG A 408 46.86 42.95 56.75
N GLY A 409 47.75 42.13 57.33
CA GLY A 409 47.99 40.76 56.85
C GLY A 409 49.00 40.61 55.71
N VAL A 410 49.73 41.67 55.35
CA VAL A 410 50.81 41.64 54.35
C VAL A 410 52.18 41.65 55.05
N ARG A 411 53.03 40.67 54.73
CA ARG A 411 54.44 40.62 55.14
C ARG A 411 55.26 41.49 54.21
N VAL A 412 56.08 42.40 54.75
CA VAL A 412 56.97 43.27 53.97
C VAL A 412 58.41 42.96 54.32
N LEU A 413 59.21 42.62 53.31
CA LEU A 413 60.62 42.27 53.41
C LEU A 413 61.45 43.26 52.58
N PHE A 414 62.66 43.55 53.05
CA PHE A 414 63.65 44.34 52.33
C PHE A 414 64.86 43.45 52.10
N SER A 415 65.42 43.45 50.88
CA SER A 415 66.65 42.71 50.59
C SER A 415 67.82 43.28 51.39
N ALA A 416 68.79 42.41 51.70
CA ALA A 416 70.02 42.82 52.39
C ALA A 416 70.89 43.71 51.50
N LYS A 417 71.78 44.50 52.11
CA LYS A 417 72.69 45.39 51.36
C LYS A 417 73.59 44.58 50.41
N GLY A 418 73.40 44.75 49.11
CA GLY A 418 74.15 44.05 48.06
C GLY A 418 73.47 42.80 47.49
N GLN A 419 72.24 42.50 47.92
CA GLN A 419 71.39 41.44 47.39
C GLN A 419 70.20 42.05 46.64
N ILE A 420 69.84 41.48 45.49
CA ILE A 420 68.72 41.95 44.68
C ILE A 420 67.43 41.30 45.21
N ALA A 421 66.32 42.05 45.24
CA ALA A 421 65.01 41.54 45.65
C ALA A 421 64.59 40.26 44.91
N ASP A 422 64.97 40.15 43.64
CA ASP A 422 64.75 39.00 42.76
C ASP A 422 65.22 37.67 43.38
N ASP A 423 66.39 37.68 44.01
CA ASP A 423 66.95 36.48 44.65
C ASP A 423 66.12 36.05 45.86
N VAL A 424 65.70 37.03 46.68
CA VAL A 424 64.84 36.80 47.85
C VAL A 424 63.46 36.29 47.44
N VAL A 425 62.89 36.80 46.34
CA VAL A 425 61.61 36.33 45.79
C VAL A 425 61.69 34.86 45.37
N VAL A 426 62.77 34.47 44.69
CA VAL A 426 62.99 33.08 44.25
C VAL A 426 63.24 32.17 45.45
N GLU A 427 63.99 32.62 46.46
CA GLU A 427 64.25 31.87 47.68
C GLU A 427 62.97 31.61 48.49
N LEU A 428 62.10 32.63 48.62
CA LEU A 428 60.77 32.48 49.21
C LEU A 428 59.94 31.43 48.47
N ALA A 429 59.97 31.41 47.14
CA ALA A 429 59.27 30.39 46.38
C ALA A 429 59.85 28.98 46.59
N ARG A 430 61.16 28.89 46.80
CA ARG A 430 61.89 27.62 46.97
C ARG A 430 61.62 26.95 48.32
N VAL A 431 61.53 27.67 49.44
CA VAL A 431 61.34 27.03 50.76
C VAL A 431 59.92 26.51 51.00
N GLU A 432 58.94 27.03 50.26
CA GLU A 432 57.55 26.60 50.38
C GLU A 432 57.42 25.11 50.05
N PRO A 433 56.52 24.34 50.68
CA PRO A 433 56.45 22.91 50.47
C PRO A 433 55.88 22.57 49.09
N GLU A 434 56.36 21.47 48.50
CA GLU A 434 55.84 20.96 47.22
C GLU A 434 54.33 20.70 47.32
N GLY A 435 53.58 21.24 46.35
CA GLY A 435 52.12 21.15 46.30
C GLY A 435 51.36 22.31 46.95
N ARG A 436 52.04 23.22 47.68
CA ARG A 436 51.44 24.51 48.07
C ARG A 436 51.43 25.44 46.86
N PRO A 437 50.29 26.08 46.50
CA PRO A 437 50.27 27.04 45.41
C PRO A 437 51.07 28.30 45.76
N VAL A 438 52.22 28.48 45.13
CA VAL A 438 53.04 29.71 45.24
C VAL A 438 52.84 30.54 43.98
N ILE A 439 52.55 31.83 44.14
CA ILE A 439 52.30 32.78 43.07
C ILE A 439 53.34 33.87 43.18
N VAL A 440 54.15 34.05 42.14
CA VAL A 440 55.18 35.10 42.11
C VAL A 440 54.74 36.19 41.14
N VAL A 441 54.61 37.41 41.64
CA VAL A 441 54.27 38.58 40.81
C VAL A 441 55.52 39.36 40.49
N SER A 442 55.97 39.26 39.24
CA SER A 442 56.98 40.13 38.64
C SER A 442 56.77 40.17 37.12
N SER A 443 57.17 41.28 36.50
CA SER A 443 57.25 41.43 35.04
C SER A 443 58.65 41.18 34.50
N ASP A 444 59.62 40.88 35.37
CA ASP A 444 60.94 40.43 34.95
C ASP A 444 60.87 38.96 34.48
N GLN A 445 61.33 38.72 33.26
CA GLN A 445 61.30 37.40 32.66
C GLN A 445 62.30 36.44 33.33
N GLU A 446 63.42 36.94 33.82
CA GLU A 446 64.43 36.13 34.52
C GLU A 446 63.87 35.63 35.86
N VAL A 447 63.23 36.51 36.63
CA VAL A 447 62.55 36.15 37.88
C VAL A 447 61.40 35.18 37.60
N ALA A 448 60.59 35.43 36.57
CA ALA A 448 59.49 34.55 36.20
C ALA A 448 59.96 33.13 35.83
N ASP A 449 61.10 33.01 35.14
CA ASP A 449 61.68 31.74 34.73
C ASP A 449 62.37 31.02 35.90
N ARG A 450 63.00 31.75 36.81
CA ARG A 450 63.55 31.20 38.07
C ARG A 450 62.45 30.74 39.01
N ALA A 451 61.45 31.56 39.27
CA ALA A 451 60.28 31.20 40.08
C ALA A 451 59.54 29.97 39.52
N ARG A 452 59.43 29.86 38.19
CA ARG A 452 58.84 28.69 37.54
C ARG A 452 59.67 27.42 37.75
N ARG A 453 61.00 27.51 37.77
CA ARG A 453 61.89 26.39 38.11
C ARG A 453 61.67 25.91 39.55
N GLU A 454 61.39 26.84 40.47
CA GLU A 454 61.04 26.50 41.86
C GLU A 454 59.58 26.02 42.04
N GLY A 455 58.81 25.90 40.94
CA GLY A 455 57.44 25.40 40.96
C GLY A 455 56.36 26.45 41.25
N ALA A 456 56.72 27.74 41.29
CA ALA A 456 55.76 28.82 41.45
C ALA A 456 55.06 29.21 40.14
N TYR A 457 53.88 29.83 40.27
CA TYR A 457 53.11 30.39 39.18
C TYR A 457 53.51 31.86 38.93
N PRO A 458 54.29 32.17 37.88
CA PRO A 458 54.62 33.56 37.57
C PRO A 458 53.38 34.28 37.03
N VAL A 459 53.15 35.49 37.54
CA VAL A 459 52.05 36.38 37.16
C VAL A 459 52.63 37.76 36.83
N PRO A 460 52.33 38.35 35.66
CA PRO A 460 52.82 39.69 35.33
C PRO A 460 52.27 40.76 36.28
N SER A 461 53.10 41.75 36.62
CA SER A 461 52.75 42.86 37.52
C SER A 461 51.50 43.62 37.08
N ALA A 462 51.31 43.78 35.78
CA ALA A 462 50.12 44.42 35.20
C ALA A 462 48.81 43.69 35.54
N VAL A 463 48.84 42.36 35.71
CA VAL A 463 47.66 41.57 36.08
C VAL A 463 47.27 41.84 37.54
N LEU A 464 48.25 41.88 38.45
CA LEU A 464 48.02 42.21 39.86
C LEU A 464 47.44 43.62 40.02
N VAL A 465 47.99 44.61 39.31
CA VAL A 465 47.51 46.01 39.37
C VAL A 465 46.08 46.13 38.88
N LYS A 466 45.74 45.49 37.75
CA LYS A 466 44.35 45.47 37.24
C LYS A 466 43.41 44.76 38.21
N TRP A 467 43.86 43.67 38.83
CA TRP A 467 43.08 42.94 39.81
C TRP A 467 42.79 43.78 41.06
N MET A 468 43.78 44.49 41.59
CA MET A 468 43.63 45.40 42.74
C MET A 468 42.73 46.62 42.45
N GLN A 469 42.54 47.01 41.19
CA GLN A 469 41.66 48.13 40.81
C GLN A 469 40.19 47.72 40.66
N ARG A 470 39.92 46.42 40.47
CA ARG A 470 38.56 45.86 40.37
C ARG A 470 37.91 45.62 41.72
N THR A 471 38.76 45.49 42.74
CA THR A 471 38.46 45.01 44.09
C THR A 471 38.54 46.19 45.04
#